data_AF-A0A147B918-F1
#
_entry.id   AF-A0A147B918-F1
#
_cell.length_a   1.000
_cell.length_b   1.000
_cell.length_c   1.000
_cell.angle_alpha   90.00
_cell.angle_beta   90.00
_cell.angle_gamma   90.00
#
_symmetry.space_group_name_H-M   'P 1'
#
loop_
_entity.id
_entity.type
_entity.pdbx_description
1 polymer ?
#
loop_
_entity_poly.entity_id
_entity_poly.type
_entity_poly.pdbx_seq_one_letter_code
_entity_poly.pdbx_strand_id
1 'polypeptide(L)'
;AFISHLIFVLQIPPRVPVTKITMAIVTFAELKALLHPHYLVNIILAALYIVLRLVQPFCSVLFLTDSCELDFREAEILTFLAVIVLFRTRKTGVTRLVPYISTACMYTKVANILLFFYNDPRMGVLYMVVCLVQMMVLPEPSFRGDDRVVYFNDTDMDEEIQRDKRVTWLVTFYAVWSPSCVNFAPVFSELAAKYTLDNLKFGKIDVTRFPKVAEEHHISTSTLTRQLPTVVMFK
;
A
#
# COMPACT_ATOMS: atom_id res chain seq x y z
N ALA A 1 22.95 35.35 15.80
CA ALA A 1 22.82 35.05 14.36
C ALA A 1 23.01 33.54 14.09
N PHE A 2 22.17 32.68 14.70
CA PHE A 2 22.22 31.22 14.50
C PHE A 2 20.84 30.54 14.65
N ILE A 3 19.74 31.31 14.53
CA ILE A 3 18.35 30.85 14.73
C ILE A 3 17.45 31.11 13.50
N SER A 4 18.00 31.61 12.38
CA SER A 4 17.21 31.93 11.18
C SER A 4 17.33 30.93 10.02
N HIS A 5 18.12 29.86 10.15
CA HIS A 5 18.32 28.88 9.07
C HIS A 5 17.48 27.59 9.17
N LEU A 6 16.63 27.45 10.18
CA LEU A 6 15.78 26.27 10.39
C LEU A 6 14.30 26.48 10.02
N ILE A 7 14.00 27.48 9.18
CA ILE A 7 12.62 27.78 8.71
C ILE A 7 12.45 27.49 7.20
N PHE A 8 13.49 26.98 6.52
CA PHE A 8 13.48 26.74 5.07
C PHE A 8 13.32 25.26 4.65
N VAL A 9 12.62 24.45 5.45
CA VAL A 9 12.17 23.09 5.06
C VAL A 9 10.67 22.94 5.30
N LEU A 10 9.90 23.90 4.77
CA LEU A 10 8.46 23.78 4.54
C LEU A 10 8.18 24.14 3.07
N GLN A 11 8.86 23.46 2.16
CA GLN A 11 8.46 23.46 0.76
C GLN A 11 7.26 22.53 0.61
N ILE A 12 6.09 23.08 0.94
CA ILE A 12 4.77 22.56 0.60
C ILE A 12 4.71 22.51 -0.93
N PRO A 13 4.59 21.34 -1.58
CA PRO A 13 4.30 21.31 -3.01
C PRO A 13 2.90 21.91 -3.26
N PRO A 14 2.71 22.61 -4.40
CA PRO A 14 1.53 23.45 -4.63
C PRO A 14 0.23 22.66 -4.58
N ARG A 15 -0.77 23.27 -3.95
CA ARG A 15 -2.16 22.82 -3.90
C ARG A 15 -2.63 22.49 -5.31
N VAL A 16 -2.88 21.21 -5.58
CA VAL A 16 -3.77 20.79 -6.66
C VAL A 16 -5.13 21.43 -6.38
N PRO A 17 -5.75 22.13 -7.35
CA PRO A 17 -7.02 22.81 -7.12
C PRO A 17 -8.07 21.81 -6.64
N VAL A 18 -8.56 22.09 -5.44
CA VAL A 18 -9.63 21.39 -4.75
C VAL A 18 -10.94 21.70 -5.48
N THR A 19 -11.24 20.96 -6.54
CA THR A 19 -12.57 20.91 -7.13
C THR A 19 -13.02 19.45 -7.16
N LYS A 20 -13.92 19.14 -6.20
CA LYS A 20 -14.47 17.83 -5.82
C LYS A 20 -13.59 16.97 -4.90
N ILE A 21 -13.43 17.43 -3.66
CA ILE A 21 -13.33 16.51 -2.52
C ILE A 21 -14.72 15.88 -2.37
N THR A 22 -15.01 14.85 -3.16
CA THR A 22 -15.99 13.85 -2.75
C THR A 22 -15.29 13.07 -1.65
N MET A 23 -15.68 13.35 -0.41
CA MET A 23 -15.35 12.54 0.75
C MET A 23 -15.58 11.07 0.37
N ALA A 24 -14.55 10.24 0.59
CA ALA A 24 -14.50 8.83 0.28
C ALA A 24 -15.83 8.11 0.57
N ILE A 25 -16.63 7.89 -0.48
CA ILE A 25 -17.64 6.84 -0.42
C ILE A 25 -16.81 5.57 -0.60
N VAL A 26 -16.52 4.90 0.51
CA VAL A 26 -16.00 3.53 0.51
C VAL A 26 -16.82 2.78 -0.53
N THR A 27 -16.19 2.44 -1.65
CA THR A 27 -16.95 1.86 -2.75
C THR A 27 -17.33 0.43 -2.36
N PHE A 28 -18.51 -0.03 -2.77
CA PHE A 28 -18.92 -1.43 -2.51
C PHE A 28 -17.89 -2.43 -3.06
N ALA A 29 -17.19 -2.07 -4.14
CA ALA A 29 -16.08 -2.83 -4.69
C ALA A 29 -14.89 -2.94 -3.73
N GLU A 30 -14.49 -1.85 -3.06
CA GLU A 30 -13.45 -1.88 -2.02
C GLU A 30 -13.86 -2.69 -0.80
N LEU A 31 -15.14 -2.60 -0.38
CA LEU A 31 -15.65 -3.43 0.72
C LEU A 31 -15.64 -4.91 0.37
N LYS A 32 -16.02 -5.26 -0.87
CA LYS A 32 -15.92 -6.64 -1.38
C LYS A 32 -14.47 -7.10 -1.47
N ALA A 33 -13.54 -6.22 -1.84
CA ALA A 33 -12.12 -6.53 -1.85
C ALA A 33 -11.60 -6.85 -0.43
N LEU A 34 -12.07 -6.12 0.60
CA LEU A 34 -11.72 -6.41 2.00
C LEU A 34 -12.25 -7.76 2.51
N LEU A 35 -13.30 -8.31 1.89
CA LEU A 35 -13.82 -9.64 2.22
C LEU A 35 -12.86 -10.77 1.75
N HIS A 36 -11.82 -10.45 0.98
CA HIS A 36 -10.82 -11.43 0.59
C HIS A 36 -10.16 -12.05 1.84
N PRO A 37 -9.95 -13.38 1.90
CA PRO A 37 -9.44 -14.07 3.08
C PRO A 37 -8.15 -13.46 3.66
N HIS A 38 -7.25 -13.00 2.77
CA HIS A 38 -6.05 -12.28 3.16
C HIS A 38 -6.35 -11.08 4.08
N TYR A 39 -7.23 -10.16 3.67
CA TYR A 39 -7.48 -8.94 4.43
C TYR A 39 -8.27 -9.23 5.71
N LEU A 40 -9.21 -10.17 5.68
CA LEU A 40 -9.93 -10.60 6.88
C LEU A 40 -8.99 -11.17 7.95
N VAL A 41 -8.09 -12.09 7.57
CA VAL A 41 -7.12 -12.65 8.51
C VAL A 41 -6.15 -11.58 9.04
N ASN A 42 -5.73 -10.63 8.19
CA ASN A 42 -4.91 -9.50 8.63
C ASN A 42 -5.62 -8.64 9.69
N ILE A 43 -6.90 -8.32 9.49
CA ILE A 43 -7.72 -7.55 10.43
C ILE A 43 -7.90 -8.32 11.73
N ILE A 44 -8.21 -9.62 11.67
CA ILE A 44 -8.36 -10.48 12.85
C ILE A 44 -7.05 -10.51 13.65
N LEU A 45 -5.91 -10.75 12.99
CA LEU A 45 -4.62 -10.77 13.65
C LEU A 45 -4.25 -9.41 14.25
N ALA A 46 -4.61 -8.30 13.60
CA ALA A 46 -4.40 -6.95 14.14
C ALA A 46 -5.28 -6.67 15.38
N ALA A 47 -6.53 -7.13 15.38
CA ALA A 47 -7.45 -6.97 16.52
C ALA A 47 -7.17 -7.96 17.67
N LEU A 48 -6.44 -9.05 17.41
CA LEU A 48 -6.31 -10.18 18.32
C LEU A 48 -5.88 -9.79 19.74
N TYR A 49 -4.81 -8.99 19.89
CA TYR A 49 -4.32 -8.59 21.21
C TYR A 49 -5.38 -7.84 22.02
N ILE A 50 -5.99 -6.83 21.39
CA ILE A 50 -7.03 -5.99 21.99
C ILE A 50 -8.23 -6.85 22.40
N VAL A 51 -8.69 -7.74 21.51
CA VAL A 51 -9.82 -8.64 21.81
C VAL A 51 -9.48 -9.57 22.97
N LEU A 52 -8.30 -10.21 22.97
CA LEU A 52 -7.92 -11.12 24.05
C LEU A 52 -7.74 -10.39 25.39
N ARG A 53 -7.30 -9.12 25.38
CA ARG A 53 -7.07 -8.33 26.60
C ARG A 53 -8.34 -7.69 27.18
N LEU A 54 -9.31 -7.30 26.34
CA LEU A 54 -10.52 -6.59 26.78
C LEU A 54 -11.77 -7.46 26.91
N VAL A 55 -11.79 -8.67 26.34
CA VAL A 55 -13.01 -9.50 26.28
C VAL A 55 -12.93 -10.71 27.22
N GLN A 56 -13.96 -10.87 28.05
CA GLN A 56 -14.17 -12.08 28.85
C GLN A 56 -14.72 -13.22 27.96
N PRO A 57 -14.30 -14.49 28.15
CA PRO A 57 -13.41 -15.00 29.21
C PRO A 57 -11.92 -15.02 28.82
N PHE A 58 -11.56 -14.56 27.62
CA PHE A 58 -10.20 -14.70 27.09
C PHE A 58 -9.16 -13.99 27.97
N CYS A 59 -9.49 -12.82 28.49
CA CYS A 59 -8.58 -12.05 29.32
C CYS A 59 -8.23 -12.78 30.63
N SER A 60 -9.23 -13.31 31.33
CA SER A 60 -9.00 -14.01 32.60
C SER A 60 -8.31 -15.37 32.42
N VAL A 61 -8.59 -16.08 31.33
CA VAL A 61 -7.97 -17.38 31.06
C VAL A 61 -6.52 -17.25 30.59
N LEU A 62 -6.23 -16.27 29.71
CA LEU A 62 -4.93 -16.16 29.06
C LEU A 62 -3.95 -15.28 29.83
N PHE A 63 -4.44 -14.21 30.47
CA PHE A 63 -3.62 -13.24 31.21
C PHE A 63 -3.72 -13.38 32.72
N LEU A 64 -4.55 -14.30 33.23
CA LEU A 64 -4.74 -14.58 34.66
C LEU A 64 -5.07 -13.32 35.49
N THR A 65 -5.82 -12.39 34.90
CA THR A 65 -6.23 -11.14 35.56
C THR A 65 -7.74 -11.06 35.69
N ASP A 66 -8.22 -10.47 36.79
CA ASP A 66 -9.64 -10.29 37.07
C ASP A 66 -10.24 -9.06 36.36
N SER A 67 -9.40 -8.07 36.04
CA SER A 67 -9.80 -6.84 35.33
C SER A 67 -9.37 -6.89 33.86
N CYS A 68 -10.35 -6.84 32.94
CA CYS A 68 -10.11 -6.81 31.50
C CYS A 68 -9.76 -5.39 31.01
N GLU A 69 -8.71 -4.82 31.57
CA GLU A 69 -8.25 -3.46 31.31
C GLU A 69 -6.85 -3.44 30.68
N LEU A 70 -6.56 -2.34 29.98
CA LEU A 70 -5.24 -2.09 29.41
C LEU A 70 -4.34 -1.47 30.47
N ASP A 71 -3.15 -2.03 30.64
CA ASP A 71 -2.12 -1.45 31.50
C ASP A 71 -1.57 -0.15 30.88
N PHE A 72 -1.02 0.73 31.71
CA PHE A 72 -0.46 2.01 31.27
C PHE A 72 0.57 1.86 30.13
N ARG A 73 1.43 0.84 30.22
CA ARG A 73 2.43 0.55 29.17
C ARG A 73 1.81 0.05 27.88
N GLU A 74 0.77 -0.78 27.97
CA GLU A 74 0.05 -1.27 26.79
C GLU A 74 -0.66 -0.10 26.08
N ALA A 75 -1.32 0.76 26.86
CA ALA A 75 -1.96 1.96 26.36
C ALA A 75 -0.97 2.94 25.72
N GLU A 76 0.22 3.11 26.30
CA GLU A 76 1.31 3.92 25.74
C GLU A 76 1.75 3.37 24.37
N ILE A 77 2.01 2.06 24.26
CA ILE A 77 2.39 1.40 22.99
C ILE A 77 1.29 1.57 21.94
N LEU A 78 0.02 1.34 22.30
CA LEU A 78 -1.11 1.48 21.37
C LEU A 78 -1.31 2.94 20.94
N THR A 79 -1.07 3.90 21.82
CA THR A 79 -1.13 5.34 21.50
C THR A 79 -0.01 5.71 20.54
N PHE A 80 1.23 5.26 20.78
CA PHE A 80 2.33 5.47 19.84
C PHE A 80 2.05 4.86 18.46
N LEU A 81 1.50 3.64 18.43
CA LEU A 81 1.06 3.01 17.19
C LEU A 81 0.04 3.87 16.45
N ALA A 82 -1.00 4.34 17.15
CA ALA A 82 -2.04 5.19 16.54
C ALA A 82 -1.44 6.46 15.94
N VAL A 83 -0.51 7.12 16.64
CA VAL A 83 0.22 8.29 16.14
C VAL A 83 1.03 7.93 14.89
N ILE A 84 1.79 6.84 14.90
CA ILE A 84 2.59 6.39 13.74
C ILE A 84 1.69 6.15 12.52
N VAL A 85 0.59 5.43 12.70
CA VAL A 85 -0.37 5.14 11.62
C VAL A 85 -0.98 6.43 11.07
N LEU A 86 -1.35 7.38 11.93
CA LEU A 86 -1.89 8.68 11.50
C LEU A 86 -0.85 9.51 10.72
N PHE A 87 0.38 9.62 11.23
CA PHE A 87 1.44 10.36 10.54
C PHE A 87 1.82 9.74 9.20
N ARG A 88 1.95 8.41 9.15
CA ARG A 88 2.22 7.68 7.91
C ARG A 88 1.11 7.87 6.89
N THR A 89 -0.14 7.81 7.34
CA THR A 89 -1.31 8.04 6.48
C THR A 89 -1.32 9.45 5.89
N ARG A 90 -1.04 10.47 6.70
CA ARG A 90 -0.95 11.85 6.22
C ARG A 90 0.17 12.05 5.20
N LYS A 91 1.30 11.35 5.36
CA LYS A 91 2.47 11.49 4.48
C LYS A 91 2.29 10.76 3.14
N THR A 92 1.69 9.57 3.16
CA THR A 92 1.54 8.76 1.95
C THR A 92 0.36 9.20 1.09
N GLY A 93 -0.57 10.01 1.62
CA GLY A 93 -1.69 10.55 0.86
C GLY A 93 -2.58 9.43 0.29
N VAL A 94 -2.70 8.31 1.01
CA VAL A 94 -3.43 7.13 0.55
C VAL A 94 -4.90 7.50 0.36
N THR A 95 -5.37 7.46 -0.88
CA THR A 95 -6.75 7.82 -1.24
C THR A 95 -7.71 6.64 -1.19
N ARG A 96 -7.22 5.39 -1.12
CA ARG A 96 -8.02 4.16 -1.12
C ARG A 96 -8.01 3.43 0.21
N LEU A 97 -9.12 2.77 0.53
CA LEU A 97 -9.32 2.13 1.83
C LEU A 97 -8.45 0.89 2.03
N VAL A 98 -8.35 0.04 1.00
CA VAL A 98 -7.65 -1.26 1.07
C VAL A 98 -6.15 -1.11 1.43
N PRO A 99 -5.35 -0.31 0.73
CA PRO A 99 -3.93 -0.15 1.06
C PRO A 99 -3.71 0.56 2.41
N TYR A 100 -4.64 1.43 2.82
CA TYR A 100 -4.63 2.05 4.15
C TYR A 100 -4.80 0.99 5.26
N ILE A 101 -5.82 0.13 5.15
CA ILE A 101 -6.07 -0.94 6.12
C ILE A 101 -4.90 -1.93 6.14
N SER A 102 -4.39 -2.34 4.98
CA SER A 102 -3.23 -3.26 4.89
C SER A 102 -2.02 -2.71 5.64
N THR A 103 -1.70 -1.43 5.42
CA THR A 103 -0.60 -0.74 6.10
C THR A 103 -0.83 -0.62 7.61
N ALA A 104 -2.05 -0.27 8.04
CA ALA A 104 -2.41 -0.19 9.45
C ALA A 104 -2.32 -1.55 10.16
N CYS A 105 -2.82 -2.62 9.52
CA CYS A 105 -2.70 -3.99 10.01
C CYS A 105 -1.24 -4.43 10.15
N MET A 106 -0.37 -4.09 9.19
CA MET A 106 1.06 -4.39 9.27
C MET A 106 1.71 -3.76 10.52
N TYR A 107 1.51 -2.45 10.73
CA TYR A 107 2.06 -1.77 11.92
C TYR A 107 1.47 -2.34 13.22
N THR A 108 0.17 -2.64 13.23
CA THR A 108 -0.51 -3.20 14.39
C THR A 108 0.00 -4.60 14.73
N LYS A 109 0.29 -5.45 13.73
CA LYS A 109 0.90 -6.76 13.96
C LYS A 109 2.27 -6.66 14.61
N VAL A 110 3.10 -5.72 14.17
CA VAL A 110 4.41 -5.48 14.78
C VAL A 110 4.25 -5.02 16.24
N ALA A 111 3.31 -4.12 16.52
CA ALA A 111 2.99 -3.72 17.88
C ALA A 111 2.45 -4.88 18.72
N ASN A 112 1.57 -5.73 18.17
CA ASN A 112 1.04 -6.90 18.86
C ASN A 112 2.14 -7.91 19.21
N ILE A 113 3.16 -8.09 18.37
CA ILE A 113 4.34 -8.87 18.74
C ILE A 113 4.96 -8.29 20.01
N LEU A 114 5.25 -6.98 20.05
CA LEU A 114 5.82 -6.33 21.24
C LEU A 114 4.94 -6.48 22.49
N LEU A 115 3.62 -6.32 22.33
CA LEU A 115 2.65 -6.44 23.42
C LEU A 115 2.57 -7.88 23.96
N PHE A 116 2.53 -8.89 23.08
CA PHE A 116 2.57 -10.29 23.53
C PHE A 116 3.90 -10.64 24.19
N PHE A 117 5.04 -10.16 23.66
CA PHE A 117 6.36 -10.34 24.29
C PHE A 117 6.45 -9.68 25.66
N TYR A 118 5.79 -8.52 25.84
CA TYR A 118 5.74 -7.83 27.11
C TYR A 118 5.02 -8.66 28.19
N ASN A 119 3.93 -9.33 27.83
CA ASN A 119 3.18 -10.15 28.78
C ASN A 119 3.82 -11.54 29.02
N ASP A 120 4.07 -12.29 27.95
CA ASP A 120 4.79 -13.57 28.01
C ASP A 120 5.57 -13.79 26.69
N PRO A 121 6.90 -13.90 26.74
CA PRO A 121 7.72 -14.19 25.57
C PRO A 121 7.23 -15.39 24.74
N ARG A 122 6.64 -16.42 25.36
CA ARG A 122 6.12 -17.61 24.68
C ARG A 122 4.96 -17.27 23.75
N MET A 123 4.03 -16.42 24.20
CA MET A 123 2.91 -15.94 23.38
C MET A 123 3.39 -15.02 22.26
N GLY A 124 4.41 -14.20 22.53
CA GLY A 124 5.05 -13.36 21.53
C GLY A 124 5.65 -14.18 20.38
N VAL A 125 6.38 -15.25 20.70
CA VAL A 125 6.94 -16.17 19.70
C VAL A 125 5.83 -16.89 18.93
N LEU A 126 4.80 -17.39 19.62
CA LEU A 126 3.67 -18.05 18.95
C LEU A 126 2.98 -17.11 17.95
N TYR A 127 2.67 -15.89 18.37
CA TYR A 127 2.02 -14.89 17.50
C TYR A 127 2.91 -14.49 16.32
N MET A 128 4.22 -14.36 16.53
CA MET A 128 5.19 -14.12 15.46
C MET A 128 5.17 -15.26 14.42
N VAL A 129 5.20 -16.51 14.87
CA VAL A 129 5.12 -17.69 13.98
C VAL A 129 3.82 -17.69 13.19
N VAL A 130 2.68 -17.41 13.83
CA VAL A 130 1.38 -17.31 13.15
C VAL A 130 1.39 -16.20 12.08
N CYS A 131 1.98 -15.03 12.36
CA CYS A 131 2.12 -13.96 11.37
C CYS A 131 2.99 -14.38 10.17
N LEU A 132 4.09 -15.09 10.40
CA LEU A 132 4.97 -15.59 9.34
C LEU A 132 4.27 -16.65 8.48
N VAL A 133 3.59 -17.60 9.11
CA VAL A 133 2.80 -18.62 8.40
C VAL A 133 1.69 -17.97 7.58
N GLN A 134 0.98 -16.98 8.13
CA GLN A 134 -0.03 -16.24 7.39
C GLN A 134 0.55 -15.55 6.15
N MET A 135 1.73 -14.93 6.26
CA MET A 135 2.38 -14.26 5.12
C MET A 135 2.73 -15.25 4.00
N MET A 136 3.13 -16.48 4.34
CA MET A 136 3.43 -17.53 3.35
C MET A 136 2.17 -18.15 2.74
N VAL A 137 1.14 -18.45 3.54
CA VAL A 137 -0.07 -19.15 3.09
C VAL A 137 -1.01 -18.21 2.34
N LEU A 138 -1.10 -16.95 2.79
CA LEU A 138 -1.98 -15.94 2.23
C LEU A 138 -1.14 -14.73 1.81
N PRO A 139 -0.55 -14.74 0.61
CA PRO A 139 0.08 -13.55 0.05
C PRO A 139 -0.98 -12.49 -0.28
N GLU A 140 -0.55 -11.23 -0.36
CA GLU A 140 -1.41 -10.14 -0.80
C GLU A 140 -1.88 -10.39 -2.24
N PRO A 141 -3.19 -10.29 -2.54
CA PRO A 141 -3.68 -10.53 -3.90
C PRO A 141 -3.07 -9.51 -4.87
N SER A 142 -2.34 -10.00 -5.87
CA SER A 142 -1.83 -9.15 -6.95
C SER A 142 -2.99 -8.61 -7.77
N PHE A 143 -3.03 -7.30 -8.00
CA PHE A 143 -4.01 -6.67 -8.86
C PHE A 143 -3.91 -7.24 -10.29
N ARG A 144 -4.91 -8.02 -10.71
CA ARG A 144 -5.12 -8.40 -12.12
C ARG A 144 -5.89 -7.26 -12.78
N GLY A 145 -5.22 -6.54 -13.68
CA GLY A 145 -5.77 -5.37 -14.36
C GLY A 145 -6.86 -5.70 -15.39
N ASP A 146 -7.50 -4.66 -15.91
CA ASP A 146 -8.48 -4.73 -17.00
C ASP A 146 -7.81 -5.09 -18.34
N ASP A 147 -8.54 -5.77 -19.23
CA ASP A 147 -8.04 -6.28 -20.52
C ASP A 147 -7.63 -5.15 -21.50
N ARG A 148 -7.96 -3.89 -21.20
CA ARG A 148 -7.67 -2.73 -22.06
C ARG A 148 -6.25 -2.18 -21.91
N VAL A 149 -5.49 -2.65 -20.92
CA VAL A 149 -4.09 -2.25 -20.76
C VAL A 149 -3.19 -3.26 -21.45
N VAL A 150 -2.45 -2.80 -22.46
CA VAL A 150 -1.51 -3.64 -23.19
C VAL A 150 -0.23 -3.81 -22.37
N TYR A 151 0.24 -5.04 -22.23
CA TYR A 151 1.51 -5.36 -21.58
C TYR A 151 2.58 -5.44 -22.65
N PHE A 152 3.57 -4.56 -22.56
CA PHE A 152 4.69 -4.52 -23.50
C PHE A 152 5.85 -5.38 -23.03
N ASN A 153 6.50 -6.03 -23.99
CA ASN A 153 7.84 -6.59 -23.85
C ASN A 153 8.88 -5.59 -24.35
N ASP A 154 10.16 -5.94 -24.29
CA ASP A 154 11.23 -5.04 -24.76
C ASP A 154 11.18 -4.74 -26.26
N THR A 155 10.96 -5.74 -27.10
CA THR A 155 10.95 -5.59 -28.56
C THR A 155 9.64 -5.02 -29.10
N ASP A 156 8.52 -5.39 -28.49
CA ASP A 156 7.19 -5.10 -29.04
C ASP A 156 6.76 -3.65 -28.82
N MET A 157 7.34 -2.97 -27.82
CA MET A 157 6.94 -1.62 -27.43
C MET A 157 7.19 -0.61 -28.55
N ASP A 158 8.43 -0.53 -29.04
CA ASP A 158 8.80 0.46 -30.05
C ASP A 158 8.12 0.17 -31.38
N GLU A 159 8.01 -1.12 -31.76
CA GLU A 159 7.33 -1.52 -32.98
C GLU A 159 5.85 -1.12 -32.96
N GLU A 160 5.13 -1.41 -31.87
CA GLU A 160 3.69 -1.13 -31.78
C GLU A 160 3.41 0.39 -31.62
N ILE A 161 4.30 1.13 -30.95
CA ILE A 161 4.22 2.60 -30.87
C ILE A 161 4.47 3.23 -32.24
N GLN A 162 5.45 2.73 -33.01
CA GLN A 162 5.78 3.29 -34.32
C GLN A 162 4.80 2.87 -35.43
N ARG A 163 4.08 1.75 -35.24
CA ARG A 163 3.14 1.19 -36.22
C ARG A 163 2.03 2.15 -36.63
N ASP A 164 1.45 2.89 -35.69
CA ASP A 164 0.45 3.93 -35.99
C ASP A 164 0.71 5.21 -35.20
N LYS A 165 1.43 6.14 -35.84
CA LYS A 165 1.75 7.48 -35.29
C LYS A 165 0.52 8.38 -35.07
N ARG A 166 -0.67 7.96 -35.49
CA ARG A 166 -1.92 8.69 -35.18
C ARG A 166 -2.45 8.34 -33.79
N VAL A 167 -1.99 7.22 -33.23
CA VAL A 167 -2.40 6.73 -31.91
C VAL A 167 -1.41 7.23 -30.87
N THR A 168 -1.91 7.94 -29.86
CA THR A 168 -1.13 8.33 -28.69
C THR A 168 -1.11 7.19 -27.69
N TRP A 169 0.06 6.88 -27.14
CA TRP A 169 0.23 5.85 -26.13
C TRP A 169 0.61 6.45 -24.78
N LEU A 170 -0.11 6.07 -23.72
CA LEU A 170 0.30 6.30 -22.34
C LEU A 170 0.89 5.03 -21.78
N VAL A 171 2.21 4.99 -21.59
CA VAL A 171 2.92 3.81 -21.09
C VAL A 171 3.39 4.05 -19.66
N THR A 172 3.02 3.15 -18.75
CA THR A 172 3.52 3.17 -17.37
C THR A 172 4.69 2.20 -17.19
N PHE A 173 5.82 2.74 -16.78
CA PHE A 173 6.99 2.01 -16.32
C PHE A 173 6.81 1.69 -14.85
N TYR A 174 6.73 0.41 -14.51
CA TYR A 174 6.44 -0.04 -13.15
C TYR A 174 7.34 -1.20 -12.73
N ALA A 175 7.46 -1.39 -11.42
CA ALA A 175 8.11 -2.55 -10.82
C ALA A 175 7.16 -3.23 -9.84
N VAL A 176 7.12 -4.56 -9.86
CA VAL A 176 6.15 -5.36 -9.07
C VAL A 176 6.39 -5.24 -7.57
N TRP A 177 7.65 -5.05 -7.15
CA TRP A 177 8.04 -4.92 -5.74
C TRP A 177 7.80 -3.51 -5.17
N SER A 178 7.54 -2.51 -6.01
CA SER A 178 7.40 -1.13 -5.55
C SER A 178 5.98 -0.89 -5.01
N PRO A 179 5.83 -0.53 -3.72
CA PRO A 179 4.50 -0.28 -3.14
C PRO A 179 3.78 0.89 -3.82
N SER A 180 4.54 1.90 -4.30
CA SER A 180 3.98 3.00 -5.08
C SER A 180 3.36 2.51 -6.39
N CYS A 181 4.01 1.56 -7.08
CA CYS A 181 3.49 0.96 -8.31
C CYS A 181 2.26 0.08 -8.05
N VAL A 182 2.28 -0.73 -6.99
CA VAL A 182 1.13 -1.58 -6.59
C VAL A 182 -0.10 -0.71 -6.29
N ASN A 183 0.08 0.40 -5.57
CA ASN A 183 -1.00 1.33 -5.26
C ASN A 183 -1.51 2.10 -6.49
N PHE A 184 -0.62 2.41 -7.44
CA PHE A 184 -0.96 3.12 -8.67
C PHE A 184 -1.64 2.23 -9.72
N ALA A 185 -1.30 0.94 -9.77
CA ALA A 185 -1.81 -0.01 -10.76
C ALA A 185 -3.34 0.02 -10.95
N PRO A 186 -4.18 0.02 -9.89
CA PRO A 186 -5.63 0.14 -10.03
C PRO A 186 -6.09 1.52 -10.55
N VAL A 187 -5.42 2.62 -10.19
CA VAL A 187 -5.73 3.95 -10.76
C VAL A 187 -5.52 3.93 -12.27
N PHE A 188 -4.38 3.41 -12.69
CA PHE A 188 -4.04 3.37 -14.11
C PHE A 188 -5.00 2.49 -14.91
N SER A 189 -5.43 1.36 -14.34
CA SER A 189 -6.42 0.48 -14.98
C SER A 189 -7.78 1.14 -15.11
N GLU A 190 -8.23 1.88 -14.10
CA GLU A 190 -9.49 2.63 -14.14
C GLU A 190 -9.45 3.76 -15.18
N LEU A 191 -8.31 4.46 -15.28
CA LEU A 191 -8.07 5.46 -16.32
C LEU A 191 -8.12 4.83 -17.71
N ALA A 192 -7.44 3.70 -17.90
CA ALA A 192 -7.47 2.98 -19.17
C ALA A 192 -8.90 2.55 -19.52
N ALA A 193 -9.65 1.96 -18.59
CA ALA A 193 -11.03 1.55 -18.82
C ALA A 193 -11.92 2.70 -19.29
N LYS A 194 -11.72 3.92 -18.75
CA LYS A 194 -12.55 5.08 -19.02
C LYS A 194 -12.13 5.90 -20.25
N TYR A 195 -10.83 6.00 -20.52
CA TYR A 195 -10.27 6.91 -21.52
C TYR A 195 -9.64 6.21 -22.73
N THR A 196 -9.73 4.88 -22.82
CA THR A 196 -9.32 4.16 -24.04
C THR A 196 -10.20 4.60 -25.20
N LEU A 197 -9.57 5.06 -26.28
CA LEU A 197 -10.17 5.52 -27.52
C LEU A 197 -9.33 4.97 -28.69
N ASP A 198 -9.84 5.05 -29.92
CA ASP A 198 -9.09 4.57 -31.10
C ASP A 198 -7.74 5.29 -31.28
N ASN A 199 -7.66 6.56 -30.84
CA ASN A 199 -6.46 7.39 -30.89
C ASN A 199 -5.70 7.49 -29.55
N LEU A 200 -6.16 6.83 -28.48
CA LEU A 200 -5.49 6.86 -27.17
C LEU A 200 -5.51 5.47 -26.53
N LYS A 201 -4.32 4.87 -26.43
CA LYS A 201 -4.12 3.54 -25.84
C LYS A 201 -3.26 3.60 -24.58
N PHE A 202 -3.42 2.59 -23.73
CA PHE A 202 -2.73 2.49 -22.45
C PHE A 202 -1.85 1.24 -22.43
N GLY A 203 -0.61 1.43 -22.01
CA GLY A 203 0.42 0.39 -21.94
C GLY A 203 1.08 0.32 -20.57
N LYS A 204 1.64 -0.85 -20.28
CA LYS A 204 2.44 -1.11 -19.07
C LYS A 204 3.68 -1.92 -19.44
N ILE A 205 4.81 -1.56 -18.83
CA ILE A 205 6.07 -2.30 -18.97
C ILE A 205 6.72 -2.51 -17.61
N ASP A 206 7.12 -3.76 -17.34
CA ASP A 206 7.81 -4.15 -16.10
C ASP A 206 9.31 -3.90 -16.25
N VAL A 207 9.79 -2.82 -15.63
CA VAL A 207 11.21 -2.44 -15.68
C VAL A 207 12.11 -3.40 -14.90
N THR A 208 11.53 -4.26 -14.06
CA THR A 208 12.27 -5.33 -13.37
C THR A 208 12.68 -6.43 -14.34
N ARG A 209 11.84 -6.70 -15.35
CA ARG A 209 12.10 -7.71 -16.39
C ARG A 209 12.91 -7.12 -17.54
N PHE A 210 12.63 -5.86 -17.88
CA PHE A 210 13.23 -5.16 -19.03
C PHE A 210 13.98 -3.90 -18.58
N PRO A 211 15.12 -4.04 -17.86
CA PRO A 211 15.87 -2.89 -17.34
C PRO A 211 16.50 -2.03 -18.44
N LYS A 212 16.79 -2.60 -19.61
CA LYS A 212 17.36 -1.87 -20.77
C LYS A 212 16.42 -0.78 -21.28
N VAL A 213 15.13 -1.10 -21.40
CA VAL A 213 14.11 -0.14 -21.84
C VAL A 213 13.98 1.02 -20.85
N ALA A 214 14.12 0.73 -19.55
CA ALA A 214 14.15 1.79 -18.54
C ALA A 214 15.38 2.70 -18.68
N GLU A 215 16.56 2.14 -19.00
CA GLU A 215 17.79 2.90 -19.23
C GLU A 215 17.70 3.80 -20.46
N GLU A 216 17.15 3.30 -21.57
CA GLU A 216 16.89 4.05 -22.81
C GLU A 216 15.97 5.26 -22.58
N HIS A 217 15.01 5.13 -21.67
CA HIS A 217 14.12 6.23 -21.26
C HIS A 217 14.61 7.00 -20.02
N HIS A 218 15.85 6.77 -19.57
CA HIS A 218 16.47 7.44 -18.41
C HIS A 218 15.69 7.30 -17.08
N ILE A 219 15.07 6.13 -16.89
CA ILE A 219 14.31 5.77 -15.68
C ILE A 219 15.19 4.89 -14.80
N SER A 220 15.51 5.36 -13.59
CA SER A 220 16.25 4.53 -12.62
C SER A 220 15.37 3.40 -12.11
N THR A 221 15.92 2.18 -12.14
CA THR A 221 15.31 0.95 -11.61
C THR A 221 15.75 0.62 -10.18
N SER A 222 16.53 1.50 -9.54
CA SER A 222 17.01 1.31 -8.17
C SER A 222 15.87 1.20 -7.16
N THR A 223 16.02 0.35 -6.15
CA THR A 223 14.99 0.13 -5.10
C THR A 223 14.66 1.37 -4.27
N LEU A 224 15.60 2.34 -4.20
CA LEU A 224 15.43 3.59 -3.47
C LEU A 224 14.95 4.74 -4.37
N THR A 225 14.73 4.49 -5.66
CA THR A 225 14.28 5.53 -6.58
C THR A 225 12.89 6.03 -6.23
N ARG A 226 12.65 7.33 -6.46
CA ARG A 226 11.31 7.92 -6.44
C ARG A 226 10.73 8.12 -7.83
N GLN A 227 11.41 7.64 -8.87
CA GLN A 227 10.93 7.75 -10.24
C GLN A 227 9.81 6.76 -10.55
N LEU A 228 9.74 5.62 -9.86
CA LEU A 228 8.70 4.62 -10.12
C LEU A 228 7.43 4.86 -9.26
N PRO A 229 6.22 4.76 -9.85
CA PRO A 229 5.94 4.57 -11.27
C PRO A 229 6.19 5.85 -12.10
N THR A 230 6.69 5.70 -13.33
CA THR A 230 6.76 6.80 -14.31
C THR A 230 5.75 6.54 -15.42
N VAL A 231 5.01 7.57 -15.83
CA VAL A 231 4.11 7.50 -16.99
C VAL A 231 4.68 8.39 -18.09
N VAL A 232 4.89 7.82 -19.27
CA VAL A 232 5.39 8.53 -20.45
C VAL A 232 4.30 8.52 -21.53
N MET A 233 4.14 9.66 -22.19
CA MET A 233 3.23 9.80 -23.33
C MET A 233 4.06 9.76 -24.62
N PHE A 234 3.70 8.85 -25.52
CA PHE A 234 4.27 8.74 -26.86
C PHE A 234 3.24 9.20 -27.89
N LYS A 235 3.69 10.04 -28.83
CA LYS A 235 2.87 10.65 -29.88
C LYS A 235 3.63 10.66 -31.21
#